data_AF-A0A8J7HDJ2-F1
#
_entry.id   AF-A0A8J7HDJ2-F1
#
_cell.length_a   1.000
_cell.length_b   1.000
_cell.length_c   1.000
_cell.angle_alpha   90.00
_cell.angle_beta   90.00
_cell.angle_gamma   90.00
#
_symmetry.space_group_name_H-M   'P 1'
#
loop_
_entity.id
_entity.type
_entity.pdbx_description
1 polymer ?
#
loop_
_entity_poly.entity_id
_entity_poly.type
_entity_poly.pdbx_seq_one_letter_code
_entity_poly.pdbx_strand_id
1 'polypeptide(L)'
;MLRFPLIRTKWSNEHVMAALFVVLVLYHIPQWIVNPVGIVHFLLLIATGAFLDAIFSMIRYKRIWCCVSGVVTAAILSVMTGYVPLWGRIIGVVVALVLGKYIFGGTGKNIVNPAVTGLLFIILVFEVSFPIFESSYLLIPAILLSLPFLRIRPYAGIGYMLGMVAALLINNSLSMNHLISYGVIFFSCILLTDPVSVTKHPTIGAFLGLAAGFAALFFSKVPTVALCGILAVNLISYGVETFMIKEKNKALRNTLRIPKVVVGTERISCLDLTGEVMNNDFTDTKSGKEKEKNIKDSVCTGYSSELILSRIKANEVYGMGGAAFSTYQKIISVIQSKTNEKYMIINGVECDPGLVHDFYLLRHHNKEIIQGIDFILSCIPFMTVHLAVKDVGNLEYPEYVQIHKIPDFYPAGAERFLIQEVLSQNIAYNQKPAESGILVLNAQTILSVYEAVALNKKIQTRFLTVANLKEASAKVVKVKLGMKVHKVIEEVFPGSVNVFVGGGLMQSYLADEDTLIGKDVNFIATGEFPNYKESPQCLRCGNCSKNCPAGLKVDKIADLVDRRKMEAKNARKLQVMKCISCGSCSYSCLAGRNLSSKVVAAKEAIQV
;
A
#
# COMPACT_ATOMS: atom_id res chain seq x y z
N MET A 1 -5.15 -9.07 -16.65
CA MET A 1 -5.36 -9.36 -15.22
C MET A 1 -5.20 -8.07 -14.44
N LEU A 2 -6.33 -7.46 -14.06
CA LEU A 2 -6.36 -6.29 -13.17
C LEU A 2 -5.83 -6.75 -11.80
N ARG A 3 -4.70 -6.22 -11.34
CA ARG A 3 -4.15 -6.52 -10.02
C ARG A 3 -4.71 -5.53 -9.03
N PHE A 4 -5.41 -6.02 -8.00
CA PHE A 4 -5.90 -5.18 -6.91
C PHE A 4 -4.72 -4.45 -6.23
N PRO A 5 -4.86 -3.15 -5.88
CA PRO A 5 -3.74 -2.31 -5.41
C PRO A 5 -3.04 -2.81 -4.15
N LEU A 6 -3.70 -3.64 -3.35
CA LEU A 6 -3.18 -4.23 -2.13
C LEU A 6 -2.46 -5.56 -2.33
N ILE A 7 -2.76 -6.27 -3.41
CA ILE A 7 -2.17 -7.57 -3.70
C ILE A 7 -0.82 -7.33 -4.37
N ARG A 8 0.19 -7.12 -3.53
CA ARG A 8 1.58 -7.16 -3.98
C ARG A 8 2.01 -8.61 -4.16
N THR A 9 1.47 -9.32 -5.13
CA THR A 9 2.16 -10.49 -5.69
C THR A 9 3.22 -10.01 -6.68
N LYS A 10 4.25 -9.37 -6.13
CA LYS A 10 5.55 -9.34 -6.76
C LYS A 10 6.39 -10.41 -6.07
N TRP A 11 7.17 -11.15 -6.85
CA TRP A 11 8.24 -11.99 -6.30
C TRP A 11 8.93 -11.19 -5.19
N SER A 12 8.87 -11.70 -3.96
CA SER A 12 9.57 -11.02 -2.86
C SER A 12 11.07 -11.03 -3.17
N ASN A 13 11.84 -10.11 -2.59
CA ASN A 13 13.29 -10.12 -2.73
C ASN A 13 13.89 -11.50 -2.36
N GLU A 14 13.21 -12.26 -1.48
CA GLU A 14 13.59 -13.63 -1.11
C GLU A 14 13.40 -14.62 -2.27
N HIS A 15 12.31 -14.52 -3.04
CA HIS A 15 12.09 -15.37 -4.22
C HIS A 15 13.14 -15.11 -5.31
N VAL A 16 13.45 -13.83 -5.53
CA VAL A 16 14.49 -13.41 -6.49
C VAL A 16 15.87 -13.91 -6.04
N MET A 17 16.19 -13.75 -4.75
CA MET A 17 17.46 -14.23 -4.19
C MET A 17 17.55 -15.76 -4.16
N ALA A 18 16.45 -16.48 -3.92
CA ALA A 18 16.43 -17.93 -3.98
C ALA A 18 16.62 -18.46 -5.40
N ALA A 19 15.94 -17.88 -6.39
CA ALA A 19 16.12 -18.24 -7.80
C ALA A 19 17.57 -17.99 -8.25
N LEU A 20 18.15 -16.87 -7.81
CA LEU A 20 19.55 -16.56 -8.04
C LEU A 20 20.49 -17.60 -7.38
N PHE A 21 20.24 -17.98 -6.13
CA PHE A 21 21.03 -19.00 -5.45
C PHE A 21 21.05 -20.31 -6.24
N VAL A 22 19.90 -20.74 -6.77
CA VAL A 22 19.81 -21.93 -7.63
C VAL A 22 20.69 -21.79 -8.88
N VAL A 23 20.68 -20.63 -9.54
CA VAL A 23 21.55 -20.38 -10.71
C VAL A 23 23.03 -20.48 -10.34
N LEU A 24 23.45 -19.92 -9.20
CA LEU A 24 24.83 -19.97 -8.72
C LEU A 24 25.28 -21.39 -8.37
N VAL A 25 24.40 -22.20 -7.79
CA VAL A 25 24.66 -23.63 -7.52
C VAL A 25 24.83 -24.39 -8.83
N LEU A 26 23.92 -24.19 -9.80
CA LEU A 26 24.01 -24.83 -11.10
C LEU A 26 25.35 -24.51 -11.78
N TYR A 27 25.78 -23.23 -11.75
CA TYR A 27 27.07 -22.79 -12.33
C TYR A 27 28.27 -23.61 -11.86
N HIS A 28 28.31 -24.01 -10.59
CA HIS A 28 29.44 -24.75 -10.03
C HIS A 28 29.41 -26.27 -10.31
N ILE A 29 28.29 -26.83 -10.78
CA ILE A 29 28.15 -28.29 -10.99
C ILE A 29 29.28 -28.87 -11.85
N PRO A 30 29.65 -28.29 -13.02
CA PRO A 30 30.74 -28.83 -13.84
C PRO A 30 32.09 -28.82 -13.11
N GLN A 31 32.37 -27.77 -12.33
CA GLN A 31 33.60 -27.68 -11.55
C GLN A 31 33.64 -28.70 -10.41
N TRP A 32 32.49 -28.98 -9.78
CA TRP A 32 32.38 -29.95 -8.71
C TRP A 32 32.50 -31.40 -9.18
N ILE A 33 32.04 -31.70 -10.39
CA ILE A 33 32.24 -33.02 -11.02
C ILE A 33 33.73 -33.29 -11.20
N VAL A 34 34.52 -32.29 -11.58
CA VAL A 34 35.97 -32.42 -11.78
C VAL A 34 36.73 -32.36 -10.46
N ASN A 35 36.31 -31.50 -9.52
CA ASN A 35 36.94 -31.33 -8.22
C ASN A 35 35.89 -31.26 -7.08
N PRO A 36 35.59 -32.40 -6.43
CA PRO A 36 34.58 -32.48 -5.37
C PRO A 36 34.90 -31.62 -4.13
N VAL A 37 36.17 -31.29 -3.89
CA VAL A 37 36.58 -30.41 -2.78
C VAL A 37 35.96 -29.01 -2.92
N GLY A 38 35.64 -28.59 -4.15
CA GLY A 38 34.92 -27.35 -4.42
C GLY A 38 33.54 -27.28 -3.76
N ILE A 39 32.87 -28.42 -3.55
CA ILE A 39 31.57 -28.48 -2.86
C ILE A 39 31.75 -28.08 -1.40
N VAL A 40 32.77 -28.64 -0.73
CA VAL A 40 33.05 -28.38 0.68
C VAL A 40 33.37 -26.89 0.89
N HIS A 41 34.21 -26.31 0.03
CA HIS A 41 34.52 -24.88 0.08
C HIS A 41 33.29 -23.99 -0.12
N PHE A 42 32.41 -24.34 -1.07
CA PHE A 42 31.18 -23.60 -1.31
C PHE A 42 30.22 -23.68 -0.11
N LEU A 43 30.02 -24.89 0.46
CA LEU A 43 29.18 -25.12 1.64
C LEU A 43 29.67 -24.35 2.86
N LEU A 44 30.98 -24.32 3.10
CA LEU A 44 31.58 -23.55 4.20
C LEU A 44 31.35 -22.04 4.05
N LEU A 45 31.46 -21.51 2.83
CA LEU A 45 31.23 -20.09 2.57
C LEU A 45 29.77 -19.70 2.77
N ILE A 46 28.82 -20.48 2.25
CA ILE A 46 27.39 -20.17 2.45
C ILE A 46 26.96 -20.34 3.91
N ALA A 47 27.52 -21.32 4.63
CA ALA A 47 27.28 -21.49 6.06
C ALA A 47 27.80 -20.29 6.85
N THR A 48 29.00 -19.79 6.51
CA THR A 48 29.57 -18.57 7.09
C THR A 48 28.66 -17.36 6.82
N GLY A 49 28.22 -17.19 5.57
CA GLY A 49 27.30 -16.12 5.18
C GLY A 49 25.98 -16.18 5.97
N ALA A 50 25.37 -17.36 6.08
CA ALA A 50 24.14 -17.58 6.85
C ALA A 50 24.31 -17.25 8.34
N PHE A 51 25.40 -17.74 8.94
CA PHE A 51 25.72 -17.55 10.35
C PHE A 51 25.91 -16.08 10.71
N LEU A 52 26.70 -15.35 9.92
CA LEU A 52 26.92 -13.92 10.13
C LEU A 52 25.62 -13.13 9.96
N ASP A 53 24.82 -13.45 8.94
CA ASP A 53 23.53 -12.78 8.71
C ASP A 53 22.57 -13.00 9.89
N ALA A 54 22.54 -14.22 10.44
CA ALA A 54 21.75 -14.55 11.62
C ALA A 54 22.21 -13.79 12.87
N ILE A 55 23.52 -13.73 13.14
CA ILE A 55 24.09 -13.02 14.29
C ILE A 55 23.80 -11.53 14.22
N PHE A 56 24.12 -10.88 13.10
CA PHE A 56 23.92 -9.44 12.98
C PHE A 56 22.43 -9.07 12.98
N SER A 57 21.58 -9.94 12.42
CA SER A 57 20.13 -9.80 12.57
C SER A 57 19.68 -9.94 14.02
N MET A 58 20.21 -10.90 14.78
CA MET A 58 19.89 -11.06 16.19
C MET A 58 20.34 -9.86 17.02
N ILE A 59 21.56 -9.35 16.81
CA ILE A 59 22.09 -8.18 17.53
C ILE A 59 21.20 -6.96 17.27
N ARG A 60 20.84 -6.72 16.00
CA ARG A 60 20.16 -5.49 15.58
C ARG A 60 18.63 -5.53 15.73
N TYR A 61 18.02 -6.70 15.52
CA TYR A 61 16.57 -6.89 15.47
C TYR A 61 16.03 -7.83 16.54
N LYS A 62 16.89 -8.40 17.39
CA LYS A 62 16.52 -9.32 18.49
C LYS A 62 15.69 -10.54 18.05
N ARG A 63 15.78 -10.91 16.77
CA ARG A 63 15.21 -12.14 16.18
C ARG A 63 16.15 -12.66 15.09
N ILE A 64 16.25 -13.99 14.95
CA ILE A 64 16.95 -14.65 13.84
C ILE A 64 16.02 -14.62 12.63
N TRP A 65 16.40 -13.95 11.53
CA TRP A 65 15.56 -13.82 10.33
C TRP A 65 16.40 -13.78 9.04
N CYS A 66 15.86 -14.41 7.98
CA CYS A 66 16.29 -14.41 6.58
C CYS A 66 17.79 -14.65 6.31
N CYS A 67 18.17 -15.93 6.21
CA CYS A 67 19.53 -16.36 5.83
C CYS A 67 19.85 -16.21 4.33
N VAL A 68 18.82 -16.07 3.47
CA VAL A 68 18.98 -16.18 2.01
C VAL A 68 19.89 -15.09 1.43
N SER A 69 19.81 -13.87 1.94
CA SER A 69 20.63 -12.75 1.43
C SER A 69 22.12 -12.92 1.75
N GLY A 70 22.46 -13.33 2.98
CA GLY A 70 23.84 -13.64 3.36
C GLY A 70 24.40 -14.83 2.59
N VAL A 71 23.60 -15.89 2.42
CA VAL A 71 23.93 -17.07 1.62
C VAL A 71 24.22 -16.70 0.16
N VAL A 72 23.35 -15.91 -0.46
CA VAL A 72 23.55 -15.44 -1.84
C VAL A 72 24.79 -14.57 -1.97
N THR A 73 25.04 -13.67 -1.02
CA THR A 73 26.24 -12.82 -1.02
C THR A 73 27.51 -13.67 -0.99
N ALA A 74 27.54 -14.70 -0.15
CA ALA A 74 28.65 -15.65 -0.07
C ALA A 74 28.78 -16.51 -1.33
N ALA A 75 27.66 -16.95 -1.92
CA ALA A 75 27.64 -17.70 -3.17
C ALA A 75 28.21 -16.88 -4.35
N ILE A 76 27.83 -15.60 -4.48
CA ILE A 76 28.40 -14.69 -5.49
C ILE A 76 29.91 -14.57 -5.31
N LEU A 77 30.37 -14.31 -4.09
CA LEU A 77 31.81 -14.20 -3.81
C LEU A 77 32.54 -15.51 -4.12
N SER A 78 31.94 -16.67 -3.83
CA SER A 78 32.52 -17.98 -4.14
C SER A 78 32.80 -18.17 -5.62
N VAL A 79 31.87 -17.72 -6.48
CA VAL A 79 32.05 -17.77 -7.94
C VAL A 79 33.21 -16.86 -8.37
N MET A 80 33.25 -15.64 -7.86
CA MET A 80 34.17 -14.60 -8.33
C MET A 80 35.61 -14.75 -7.84
N THR A 81 35.83 -15.55 -6.79
CA THR A 81 37.11 -15.58 -6.06
C THR A 81 37.66 -17.01 -5.89
N GLY A 82 37.32 -17.91 -6.82
CA GLY A 82 37.72 -19.32 -6.76
C GLY A 82 39.24 -19.56 -6.64
N TYR A 83 40.05 -18.63 -7.16
CA TYR A 83 41.52 -18.62 -7.10
C TYR A 83 42.10 -18.15 -5.76
N VAL A 84 41.30 -17.56 -4.87
CA VAL A 84 41.72 -17.08 -3.55
C VAL A 84 41.65 -18.25 -2.54
N PRO A 85 42.60 -18.36 -1.59
CA PRO A 85 42.48 -19.35 -0.52
C PRO A 85 41.18 -19.16 0.29
N LEU A 86 40.66 -20.26 0.84
CA LEU A 86 39.35 -20.28 1.52
C LEU A 86 39.23 -19.23 2.64
N TRP A 87 40.28 -19.06 3.44
CA TRP A 87 40.29 -18.08 4.53
C TRP A 87 40.14 -16.64 4.01
N GLY A 88 40.74 -16.31 2.86
CA GLY A 88 40.60 -15.00 2.23
C GLY A 88 39.18 -14.73 1.74
N ARG A 89 38.53 -15.76 1.18
CA ARG A 89 37.12 -15.70 0.77
C ARG A 89 36.19 -15.49 1.96
N ILE A 90 36.45 -16.19 3.08
CA ILE A 90 35.70 -16.02 4.34
C ILE A 90 35.80 -14.57 4.83
N ILE A 91 36.99 -13.98 4.84
CA ILE A 91 37.16 -12.57 5.25
C ILE A 91 36.39 -11.64 4.31
N GLY A 92 36.42 -11.88 2.99
CA GLY A 92 35.63 -11.10 2.04
C GLY A 92 34.12 -11.16 2.30
N VAL A 93 33.59 -12.33 2.68
CA VAL A 93 32.18 -12.47 3.11
C VAL A 93 31.89 -11.68 4.37
N VAL A 94 32.80 -11.70 5.35
CA VAL A 94 32.67 -10.88 6.58
C VAL A 94 32.60 -9.39 6.21
N VAL A 95 33.54 -8.90 5.40
CA VAL A 95 33.57 -7.49 4.97
C VAL A 95 32.31 -7.11 4.20
N ALA A 96 31.86 -7.97 3.28
CA ALA A 96 30.63 -7.79 2.53
C ALA A 96 29.41 -7.59 3.45
N LEU A 97 29.24 -8.45 4.44
CA LEU A 97 28.07 -8.40 5.34
C LEU A 97 28.19 -7.28 6.38
N VAL A 98 29.37 -7.05 6.95
CA VAL A 98 29.56 -6.00 7.96
C VAL A 98 29.48 -4.63 7.30
N LEU A 99 30.40 -4.33 6.39
CA LEU A 99 30.53 -3.01 5.78
C LEU A 99 29.47 -2.76 4.72
N GLY A 100 29.24 -3.73 3.85
CA GLY A 100 28.33 -3.58 2.73
C GLY A 100 26.85 -3.70 3.11
N LYS A 101 26.49 -4.33 4.24
CA LYS A 101 25.09 -4.59 4.61
C LYS A 101 24.68 -4.05 5.98
N TYR A 102 25.32 -4.49 7.05
CA TYR A 102 24.81 -4.22 8.40
C TYR A 102 25.15 -2.83 8.92
N ILE A 103 26.25 -2.19 8.51
CA ILE A 103 26.49 -0.77 8.82
C ILE A 103 25.30 0.09 8.38
N PHE A 104 24.79 -0.14 7.17
CA PHE A 104 23.66 0.61 6.60
C PHE A 104 22.27 0.12 7.07
N GLY A 105 22.23 -0.92 7.89
CA GLY A 105 21.01 -1.38 8.53
C GLY A 105 20.32 -2.57 7.88
N GLY A 106 21.08 -3.43 7.20
CA GLY A 106 20.64 -4.74 6.76
C GLY A 106 19.97 -4.73 5.39
N THR A 107 19.40 -5.88 5.01
CA THR A 107 18.84 -6.14 3.68
C THR A 107 17.91 -5.00 3.20
N GLY A 108 18.17 -4.50 2.00
CA GLY A 108 17.37 -3.45 1.36
C GLY A 108 17.69 -2.01 1.78
N LYS A 109 18.72 -1.79 2.62
CA LYS A 109 19.20 -0.45 3.01
C LYS A 109 20.65 -0.19 2.62
N ASN A 110 21.25 -1.14 1.92
CA ASN A 110 22.65 -1.11 1.55
C ASN A 110 22.86 0.02 0.54
N ILE A 111 23.69 1.00 0.88
CA ILE A 111 24.05 2.08 -0.04
C ILE A 111 24.91 1.52 -1.20
N VAL A 112 25.66 0.46 -0.91
CA VAL A 112 26.53 -0.25 -1.85
C VAL A 112 26.17 -1.73 -1.87
N ASN A 113 26.45 -2.42 -2.97
CA ASN A 113 26.23 -3.85 -3.05
C ASN A 113 27.19 -4.59 -2.10
N PRO A 114 26.69 -5.44 -1.18
CA PRO A 114 27.54 -6.20 -0.26
C PRO A 114 28.59 -7.06 -0.97
N ALA A 115 28.21 -7.78 -2.02
CA ALA A 115 29.12 -8.66 -2.74
C ALA A 115 30.23 -7.87 -3.45
N VAL A 116 29.91 -6.72 -4.07
CA VAL A 116 30.91 -5.81 -4.66
C VAL A 116 31.89 -5.31 -3.60
N THR A 117 31.37 -4.98 -2.41
CA THR A 117 32.20 -4.48 -1.30
C THR A 117 33.19 -5.54 -0.82
N GLY A 118 32.73 -6.79 -0.67
CA GLY A 118 33.62 -7.91 -0.32
C GLY A 118 34.63 -8.22 -1.42
N LEU A 119 34.23 -8.14 -2.68
CA LEU A 119 35.12 -8.37 -3.83
C LEU A 119 36.21 -7.29 -3.92
N LEU A 120 35.86 -6.02 -3.72
CA LEU A 120 36.83 -4.92 -3.70
C LEU A 120 37.89 -5.17 -2.65
N PHE A 121 37.47 -5.56 -1.45
CA PHE A 121 38.38 -5.89 -0.37
C PHE A 121 39.34 -7.02 -0.77
N ILE A 122 38.82 -8.11 -1.35
CA ILE A 122 39.65 -9.23 -1.79
C ILE A 122 40.65 -8.79 -2.87
N ILE A 123 40.23 -8.01 -3.87
CA ILE A 123 41.11 -7.53 -4.94
C ILE A 123 42.24 -6.65 -4.37
N LEU A 124 41.92 -5.77 -3.41
CA LEU A 124 42.93 -4.89 -2.81
C LEU A 124 43.92 -5.63 -1.92
N VAL A 125 43.48 -6.67 -1.21
CA VAL A 125 44.33 -7.41 -0.24
C VAL A 125 45.15 -8.51 -0.91
N PHE A 126 44.59 -9.17 -1.91
CA PHE A 126 45.22 -10.31 -2.59
C PHE A 126 45.80 -9.94 -3.95
N GLU A 127 45.76 -8.65 -4.33
CA GLU A 127 46.27 -8.10 -5.60
C GLU A 127 45.78 -8.85 -6.85
N VAL A 128 44.53 -9.31 -6.83
CA VAL A 128 44.04 -10.19 -7.89
C VAL A 128 43.44 -9.41 -9.06
N SER A 129 43.66 -9.91 -10.27
CA SER A 129 42.98 -9.43 -11.47
C SER A 129 41.46 -9.62 -11.39
N PHE A 130 40.70 -8.77 -12.09
CA PHE A 130 39.24 -8.93 -12.19
C PHE A 130 38.92 -10.33 -12.69
N PRO A 131 37.94 -11.05 -12.11
CA PRO A 131 37.64 -12.41 -12.53
C PRO A 131 37.21 -12.44 -14.01
N ILE A 132 38.01 -13.14 -14.82
CA ILE A 132 37.61 -13.53 -16.17
C ILE A 132 36.87 -14.85 -16.01
N PHE A 133 35.56 -14.86 -16.28
CA PHE A 133 34.75 -16.06 -16.17
C PHE A 133 35.08 -17.00 -17.32
N GLU A 134 35.36 -18.27 -17.01
CA GLU A 134 35.54 -19.30 -18.04
C GLU A 134 34.20 -19.63 -18.72
N SER A 135 34.25 -19.97 -20.00
CA SER A 135 33.08 -20.30 -20.80
C SER A 135 32.42 -21.58 -20.28
N SER A 136 31.31 -21.45 -19.54
CA SER A 136 30.57 -22.58 -18.98
C SER A 136 29.47 -23.07 -19.93
N TYR A 137 29.24 -24.39 -20.01
CA TYR A 137 28.14 -25.03 -20.75
C TYR A 137 26.73 -24.65 -20.26
N LEU A 138 26.65 -23.93 -19.13
CA LEU A 138 25.41 -23.52 -18.46
C LEU A 138 24.88 -22.14 -18.91
N LEU A 139 25.48 -21.55 -19.95
CA LEU A 139 25.04 -20.25 -20.49
C LEU A 139 23.58 -20.27 -20.95
N ILE A 140 23.16 -21.32 -21.66
CA ILE A 140 21.79 -21.41 -22.19
C ILE A 140 20.77 -21.49 -21.04
N PRO A 141 20.95 -22.35 -20.01
CA PRO A 141 20.14 -22.31 -18.79
C PRO A 141 20.16 -20.95 -18.06
N ALA A 142 21.32 -20.28 -17.94
CA ALA A 142 21.42 -18.98 -17.30
C ALA A 142 20.69 -17.86 -18.07
N ILE A 143 20.77 -17.88 -19.41
CA ILE A 143 20.01 -16.98 -20.29
C ILE A 143 18.51 -17.27 -20.17
N LEU A 144 18.09 -18.54 -20.20
CA LEU A 144 16.68 -18.92 -20.04
C LEU A 144 16.12 -18.54 -18.66
N LEU A 145 16.92 -18.65 -17.60
CA LEU A 145 16.58 -18.19 -16.24
C LEU A 145 16.62 -16.65 -16.10
N SER A 146 17.28 -15.94 -17.03
CA SER A 146 17.30 -14.47 -17.10
C SER A 146 16.08 -13.86 -17.82
N LEU A 147 15.36 -14.64 -18.65
CA LEU A 147 14.14 -14.20 -19.33
C LEU A 147 13.02 -13.75 -18.35
N PRO A 148 12.79 -14.45 -17.21
CA PRO A 148 11.95 -13.93 -16.12
C PRO A 148 12.41 -12.57 -15.57
N PHE A 149 13.72 -12.33 -15.49
CA PHE A 149 14.28 -11.05 -15.01
C PHE A 149 14.10 -9.91 -16.02
N LEU A 150 14.21 -10.19 -17.32
CA LEU A 150 13.90 -9.23 -18.40
C LEU A 150 12.43 -8.77 -18.34
N ARG A 151 11.50 -9.63 -17.91
CA ARG A 151 10.09 -9.25 -17.68
C ARG A 151 9.91 -8.29 -16.48
N ILE A 152 10.85 -8.29 -15.54
CA ILE A 152 10.82 -7.46 -14.32
C ILE A 152 11.58 -6.14 -14.51
N ARG A 153 12.70 -6.14 -15.25
CA ARG A 153 13.55 -4.97 -15.53
C ARG A 153 14.10 -4.96 -16.97
N PRO A 154 13.24 -4.74 -17.99
CA PRO A 154 13.61 -4.92 -19.40
C PRO A 154 14.75 -3.99 -19.84
N TYR A 155 14.76 -2.75 -19.37
CA TYR A 155 15.74 -1.74 -19.79
C TYR A 155 17.16 -1.99 -19.28
N ALA A 156 17.31 -2.55 -18.07
CA ALA A 156 18.63 -2.89 -17.53
C ALA A 156 19.26 -4.07 -18.29
N GLY A 157 18.44 -5.07 -18.63
CA GLY A 157 18.90 -6.21 -19.44
C GLY A 157 19.27 -5.81 -20.87
N ILE A 158 18.46 -4.99 -21.53
CA ILE A 158 18.76 -4.50 -22.90
C ILE A 158 20.05 -3.68 -22.93
N GLY A 159 20.22 -2.76 -21.98
CA GLY A 159 21.37 -1.88 -21.93
C GLY A 159 22.70 -2.61 -21.77
N TYR A 160 22.73 -3.64 -20.93
CA TYR A 160 23.93 -4.44 -20.73
C TYR A 160 24.24 -5.32 -21.96
N MET A 161 23.22 -5.87 -22.63
CA MET A 161 23.43 -6.64 -23.87
C MET A 161 24.09 -5.76 -24.96
N LEU A 162 23.64 -4.51 -25.08
CA LEU A 162 24.24 -3.56 -26.02
C LEU A 162 25.69 -3.21 -25.65
N GLY A 163 26.00 -3.04 -24.36
CA GLY A 163 27.37 -2.79 -23.89
C GLY A 163 28.34 -3.93 -24.14
N MET A 164 27.88 -5.17 -23.99
CA MET A 164 28.68 -6.35 -24.33
C MET A 164 28.94 -6.48 -25.83
N VAL A 165 27.91 -6.29 -26.65
CA VAL A 165 28.06 -6.32 -28.11
C VAL A 165 29.04 -5.24 -28.55
N ALA A 166 28.96 -4.04 -27.97
CA ALA A 166 29.91 -2.96 -28.23
C ALA A 166 31.35 -3.32 -27.80
N ALA A 167 31.55 -3.92 -26.62
CA ALA A 167 32.87 -4.33 -26.15
C ALA A 167 33.52 -5.42 -27.03
N LEU A 168 32.71 -6.38 -27.51
CA LEU A 168 33.16 -7.42 -28.43
C LEU A 168 33.53 -6.86 -29.80
N LEU A 169 32.78 -5.86 -30.28
CA LEU A 169 33.09 -5.14 -31.52
C LEU A 169 34.38 -4.31 -31.39
N ILE A 170 34.62 -3.68 -30.23
CA ILE A 170 35.81 -2.85 -29.98
C ILE A 170 37.09 -3.70 -29.89
N ASN A 171 37.02 -4.88 -29.26
CA ASN A 171 38.19 -5.76 -29.09
C ASN A 171 38.43 -6.76 -30.23
N ASN A 172 37.62 -6.73 -31.30
CA ASN A 172 37.71 -7.67 -32.44
C ASN A 172 37.76 -9.16 -32.04
N SER A 173 37.18 -9.52 -30.89
CA SER A 173 37.30 -10.85 -30.28
C SER A 173 35.92 -11.53 -30.18
N LEU A 174 35.18 -11.56 -31.29
CA LEU A 174 33.87 -12.22 -31.40
C LEU A 174 34.03 -13.75 -31.55
N SER A 175 34.67 -14.40 -30.57
CA SER A 175 34.65 -15.86 -30.47
C SER A 175 33.45 -16.30 -29.62
N MET A 176 32.88 -17.47 -29.91
CA MET A 176 31.77 -18.01 -29.11
C MET A 176 32.16 -18.17 -27.64
N ASN A 177 33.39 -18.60 -27.35
CA ASN A 177 33.89 -18.73 -25.98
C ASN A 177 33.90 -17.38 -25.25
N HIS A 178 34.31 -16.30 -25.91
CA HIS A 178 34.25 -14.96 -25.32
C HIS A 178 32.80 -14.49 -25.14
N LEU A 179 31.94 -14.68 -26.13
CA LEU A 179 30.51 -14.33 -26.03
C LEU A 179 29.83 -15.02 -24.84
N ILE A 180 30.19 -16.29 -24.60
CA ILE A 180 29.72 -17.10 -23.48
C ILE A 180 30.25 -16.57 -22.14
N SER A 181 31.55 -16.31 -22.02
CA SER A 181 32.15 -15.71 -20.82
C SER A 181 31.52 -14.35 -20.46
N TYR A 182 31.26 -13.50 -21.47
CA TYR A 182 30.63 -12.20 -21.24
C TYR A 182 29.15 -12.32 -20.84
N GLY A 183 28.41 -13.36 -21.23
CA GLY A 183 27.04 -13.61 -20.76
C GLY A 183 26.96 -14.04 -19.28
N VAL A 184 28.04 -14.61 -18.74
CA VAL A 184 28.16 -14.85 -17.28
C VAL A 184 28.55 -13.54 -16.56
N ILE A 185 29.38 -12.71 -17.18
CA ILE A 185 29.68 -11.35 -16.71
C ILE A 185 28.40 -10.48 -16.75
N PHE A 186 27.53 -10.65 -17.74
CA PHE A 186 26.19 -10.03 -17.82
C PHE A 186 25.35 -10.31 -16.59
N PHE A 187 25.20 -11.58 -16.26
CA PHE A 187 24.43 -11.98 -15.11
C PHE A 187 25.08 -11.53 -13.81
N SER A 188 26.41 -11.65 -13.69
CA SER A 188 27.17 -11.23 -12.52
C SER A 188 27.17 -9.72 -12.32
N CYS A 189 27.28 -8.91 -13.37
CA CYS A 189 27.25 -7.46 -13.26
C CYS A 189 25.84 -6.92 -13.03
N ILE A 190 24.78 -7.52 -13.59
CA ILE A 190 23.39 -7.23 -13.18
C ILE A 190 23.21 -7.47 -11.68
N LEU A 191 23.88 -8.48 -11.12
CA LEU A 191 23.89 -8.77 -9.69
C LEU A 191 24.77 -7.83 -8.87
N LEU A 192 25.85 -7.30 -9.45
CA LEU A 192 26.79 -6.37 -8.80
C LEU A 192 26.29 -4.91 -8.85
N THR A 193 25.56 -4.52 -9.90
CA THR A 193 25.02 -3.17 -10.13
C THR A 193 23.57 -3.01 -9.67
N ASP A 194 23.08 -3.77 -8.68
CA ASP A 194 21.79 -3.49 -8.06
C ASP A 194 21.99 -2.54 -6.86
N PRO A 195 21.97 -1.20 -7.03
CA PRO A 195 21.63 -0.33 -5.93
C PRO A 195 20.15 -0.59 -5.67
N VAL A 196 19.89 -1.46 -4.71
CA VAL A 196 18.57 -1.65 -4.12
C VAL A 196 17.58 -2.36 -5.04
N SER A 197 17.09 -3.47 -4.50
CA SER A 197 15.86 -4.17 -4.82
C SER A 197 14.59 -3.29 -4.67
N VAL A 198 14.67 -1.97 -4.77
CA VAL A 198 13.60 -0.98 -4.55
C VAL A 198 13.95 0.35 -5.25
N THR A 199 14.05 0.39 -6.57
CA THR A 199 13.83 1.67 -7.28
C THR A 199 12.39 1.74 -7.74
N LYS A 200 11.68 2.84 -7.41
CA LYS A 200 10.38 3.13 -8.03
C LYS A 200 10.52 3.49 -9.52
N HIS A 201 11.73 3.78 -9.98
CA HIS A 201 12.07 4.23 -11.34
C HIS A 201 13.13 3.33 -11.98
N PRO A 202 12.74 2.16 -12.52
CA PRO A 202 13.67 1.16 -13.08
C PRO A 202 14.47 1.67 -14.29
N THR A 203 14.02 2.75 -14.95
CA THR A 203 14.67 3.35 -16.11
C THR A 203 15.93 4.15 -15.75
N ILE A 204 15.92 4.87 -14.62
CA ILE A 204 17.08 5.65 -14.14
C ILE A 204 18.19 4.72 -13.63
N GLY A 205 17.81 3.69 -12.87
CA GLY A 205 18.74 2.65 -12.43
C GLY A 205 19.38 1.90 -13.61
N ALA A 206 18.61 1.65 -14.67
CA ALA A 206 19.13 1.05 -15.90
C ALA A 206 20.13 1.97 -16.63
N PHE A 207 19.84 3.26 -16.77
CA PHE A 207 20.74 4.22 -17.42
C PHE A 207 22.07 4.39 -16.66
N LEU A 208 22.01 4.48 -15.34
CA LEU A 208 23.21 4.60 -14.50
C LEU A 208 24.00 3.30 -14.47
N GLY A 209 23.33 2.14 -14.41
CA GLY A 209 23.99 0.84 -14.56
C GLY A 209 24.69 0.67 -15.91
N LEU A 210 24.07 1.16 -17.00
CA LEU A 210 24.66 1.20 -18.33
C LEU A 210 25.89 2.10 -18.37
N ALA A 211 25.81 3.32 -17.83
CA ALA A 211 26.94 4.24 -17.76
C ALA A 211 28.11 3.67 -16.93
N ALA A 212 27.83 2.97 -15.82
CA ALA A 212 28.86 2.29 -15.02
C ALA A 212 29.54 1.14 -15.78
N GLY A 213 28.76 0.31 -16.47
CA GLY A 213 29.27 -0.80 -17.27
C GLY A 213 30.15 -0.32 -18.43
N PHE A 214 29.71 0.72 -19.14
CA PHE A 214 30.51 1.36 -20.20
C PHE A 214 31.77 2.05 -19.64
N ALA A 215 31.67 2.73 -18.50
CA ALA A 215 32.84 3.37 -17.87
C ALA A 215 33.89 2.34 -17.42
N ALA A 216 33.47 1.20 -16.86
CA ALA A 216 34.37 0.11 -16.48
C ALA A 216 35.10 -0.50 -17.70
N LEU A 217 34.46 -0.51 -18.87
CA LEU A 217 35.03 -1.01 -20.13
C LEU A 217 36.00 -0.02 -20.78
N PHE A 218 35.76 1.29 -20.66
CA PHE A 218 36.58 2.32 -21.30
C PHE A 218 37.77 2.80 -20.46
N PHE A 219 37.66 2.84 -19.12
CA PHE A 219 38.61 3.61 -18.30
C PHE A 219 39.75 2.84 -17.63
N SER A 220 39.80 1.50 -17.66
CA SER A 220 40.96 0.83 -17.04
C SER A 220 41.14 -0.65 -17.39
N LYS A 221 42.35 -1.01 -17.84
CA LYS A 221 42.90 -2.38 -17.72
C LYS A 221 43.15 -2.80 -16.25
N VAL A 222 42.85 -1.91 -15.30
CA VAL A 222 43.11 -2.04 -13.86
C VAL A 222 41.79 -2.34 -13.11
N PRO A 223 41.61 -3.56 -12.59
CA PRO A 223 40.38 -4.04 -11.92
C PRO A 223 39.85 -3.15 -10.79
N THR A 224 40.75 -2.53 -10.03
CA THR A 224 40.40 -1.67 -8.88
C THR A 224 39.68 -0.40 -9.33
N VAL A 225 40.13 0.20 -10.43
CA VAL A 225 39.52 1.42 -11.00
C VAL A 225 38.12 1.14 -11.52
N ALA A 226 37.92 0.02 -12.21
CA ALA A 226 36.60 -0.42 -12.68
C ALA A 226 35.61 -0.62 -11.52
N LEU A 227 36.04 -1.27 -10.43
CA LEU A 227 35.16 -1.55 -9.29
C LEU A 227 34.86 -0.30 -8.45
N CYS A 228 35.83 0.60 -8.29
CA CYS A 228 35.62 1.92 -7.68
C CYS A 228 34.64 2.78 -8.51
N GLY A 229 34.71 2.71 -9.84
CA GLY A 229 33.75 3.35 -10.74
C GLY A 229 32.32 2.82 -10.57
N ILE A 230 32.15 1.50 -10.49
CA ILE A 230 30.86 0.86 -10.21
C ILE A 230 30.28 1.33 -8.86
N LEU A 231 31.11 1.39 -7.81
CA LEU A 231 30.69 1.88 -6.50
C LEU A 231 30.31 3.36 -6.51
N ALA A 232 31.07 4.21 -7.21
CA ALA A 232 30.79 5.64 -7.36
C ALA A 232 29.45 5.88 -8.08
N VAL A 233 29.18 5.15 -9.16
CA VAL A 233 27.92 5.27 -9.90
C VAL A 233 26.73 4.76 -9.08
N ASN A 234 26.90 3.69 -8.30
CA ASN A 234 25.88 3.23 -7.34
C ASN A 234 25.56 4.33 -6.31
N LEU A 235 26.58 5.04 -5.81
CA LEU A 235 26.41 6.13 -4.85
C LEU A 235 25.68 7.34 -5.47
N ILE A 236 26.04 7.70 -6.71
CA ILE A 236 25.38 8.78 -7.47
C ILE A 236 23.92 8.42 -7.75
N SER A 237 23.65 7.18 -8.17
CA SER A 237 22.29 6.67 -8.39
C SER A 237 21.41 6.81 -7.16
N TYR A 238 21.93 6.40 -6.00
CA TYR A 238 21.25 6.57 -4.72
C TYR A 238 20.99 8.04 -4.37
N GLY A 239 21.97 8.92 -4.63
CA GLY A 239 21.85 10.36 -4.40
C GLY A 239 20.77 11.02 -5.27
N VAL A 240 20.77 10.73 -6.58
CA VAL A 240 19.78 11.22 -7.55
C VAL A 240 18.38 10.74 -7.20
N GLU A 241 18.22 9.46 -6.83
CA GLU A 241 16.92 8.95 -6.40
C GLU A 241 16.42 9.67 -5.14
N THR A 242 17.30 9.85 -4.15
CA THR A 242 16.96 10.56 -2.91
C THR A 242 16.56 12.01 -3.19
N PHE A 243 17.23 12.69 -4.13
CA PHE A 243 16.91 14.05 -4.54
C PHE A 243 15.58 14.15 -5.29
N MET A 244 15.38 13.34 -6.33
CA MET A 244 14.14 13.29 -7.12
C MET A 244 12.92 12.96 -6.26
N ILE A 245 13.09 12.04 -5.30
CA ILE A 245 12.06 11.74 -4.30
C ILE A 245 11.79 12.97 -3.42
N LYS A 246 12.82 13.71 -2.99
CA LYS A 246 12.68 14.89 -2.13
C LYS A 246 11.95 16.05 -2.84
N GLU A 247 12.19 16.22 -4.14
CA GLU A 247 11.57 17.26 -4.98
C GLU A 247 10.08 16.98 -5.24
N LYS A 248 9.74 15.76 -5.66
CA LYS A 248 8.33 15.32 -5.85
C LYS A 248 7.52 15.36 -4.54
N ASN A 249 8.18 15.17 -3.40
CA ASN A 249 7.55 15.15 -2.08
C ASN A 249 7.34 16.53 -1.43
N LYS A 250 7.81 17.63 -2.03
CA LYS A 250 7.54 18.97 -1.48
C LYS A 250 6.09 19.41 -1.70
N ALA A 251 5.44 18.91 -2.76
CA ALA A 251 4.08 19.29 -3.15
C ALA A 251 2.94 18.35 -2.68
N LEU A 252 3.25 17.14 -2.19
CA LEU A 252 2.27 16.05 -2.01
C LEU A 252 2.25 15.42 -0.60
N ARG A 253 2.70 16.16 0.43
CA ARG A 253 3.10 15.58 1.74
C ARG A 253 2.07 14.72 2.48
N ASN A 254 0.79 14.67 2.09
CA ASN A 254 -0.24 14.00 2.89
C ASN A 254 -1.20 13.07 2.10
N THR A 255 -0.99 12.81 0.80
CA THR A 255 -2.00 12.10 -0.01
C THR A 255 -1.51 10.78 -0.58
N LEU A 256 -2.10 9.66 -0.16
CA LEU A 256 -1.86 8.36 -0.77
C LEU A 256 -2.76 8.23 -2.01
N ARG A 257 -2.18 8.41 -3.20
CA ARG A 257 -2.89 8.07 -4.46
C ARG A 257 -2.86 6.57 -4.65
N ILE A 258 -4.01 5.92 -4.50
CA ILE A 258 -4.17 4.49 -4.67
C ILE A 258 -4.52 4.24 -6.15
N PRO A 259 -3.88 3.28 -6.84
CA PRO A 259 -4.29 2.87 -8.18
C PRO A 259 -5.78 2.57 -8.20
N LYS A 260 -6.53 3.08 -9.19
CA LYS A 260 -7.96 2.80 -9.31
C LYS A 260 -8.17 1.29 -9.41
N VAL A 261 -8.98 0.75 -8.50
CA VAL A 261 -9.63 -0.54 -8.75
C VAL A 261 -10.65 -0.28 -9.83
N VAL A 262 -10.39 -0.74 -11.05
CA VAL A 262 -11.36 -0.63 -12.14
C VAL A 262 -12.38 -1.73 -11.94
N VAL A 263 -13.33 -1.52 -11.03
CA VAL A 263 -14.65 -2.13 -11.18
C VAL A 263 -15.39 -1.23 -12.15
N GLY A 264 -15.85 -1.76 -13.28
CA GLY A 264 -16.61 -0.98 -14.25
C GLY A 264 -17.84 -0.38 -13.59
N THR A 265 -17.89 0.95 -13.44
CA THR A 265 -18.95 1.67 -12.73
C THR A 265 -20.29 1.67 -13.47
N GLU A 266 -20.31 1.24 -14.74
CA GLU A 266 -21.49 1.29 -15.62
C GLU A 266 -22.44 0.09 -15.47
N ARG A 267 -22.10 -0.91 -14.65
CA ARG A 267 -22.97 -2.09 -14.38
C ARG A 267 -22.93 -2.52 -12.91
N ILE A 268 -23.02 -1.57 -11.98
CA ILE A 268 -23.13 -1.89 -10.55
C ILE A 268 -24.58 -2.30 -10.26
N SER A 269 -24.82 -3.59 -10.07
CA SER A 269 -26.10 -4.11 -9.58
C SER A 269 -26.12 -4.21 -8.06
N CYS A 270 -27.32 -4.11 -7.49
CA CYS A 270 -27.56 -4.38 -6.08
C CYS A 270 -28.26 -5.73 -5.91
N LEU A 271 -27.77 -6.56 -5.00
CA LEU A 271 -28.42 -7.78 -4.56
C LEU A 271 -29.04 -7.55 -3.17
N ASP A 272 -30.33 -7.81 -3.02
CA ASP A 272 -31.00 -7.73 -1.72
C ASP A 272 -31.05 -9.11 -1.06
N LEU A 273 -30.32 -9.29 0.04
CA LEU A 273 -30.29 -10.52 0.84
C LEU A 273 -31.11 -10.40 2.13
N THR A 274 -31.90 -9.35 2.27
CA THR A 274 -32.75 -9.13 3.45
C THR A 274 -34.04 -9.93 3.37
N GLY A 275 -34.47 -10.35 2.18
CA GLY A 275 -35.74 -11.02 1.92
C GLY A 275 -36.94 -10.06 1.84
N GLU A 276 -36.71 -8.76 1.72
CA GLU A 276 -37.74 -7.75 1.45
C GLU A 276 -38.03 -7.70 -0.07
N VAL A 277 -39.29 -7.80 -0.48
CA VAL A 277 -39.68 -7.64 -1.91
C VAL A 277 -39.58 -6.15 -2.27
N MET A 278 -38.75 -5.81 -3.27
CA MET A 278 -38.76 -4.47 -3.87
C MET A 278 -40.05 -4.30 -4.68
N ASN A 279 -40.96 -3.45 -4.21
CA ASN A 279 -42.03 -2.92 -5.05
C ASN A 279 -41.41 -1.92 -6.03
N ASN A 280 -41.06 -2.39 -7.23
CA ASN A 280 -40.71 -1.54 -8.37
C ASN A 280 -41.97 -1.27 -9.18
N ASP A 281 -42.68 -0.20 -8.86
CA ASP A 281 -43.56 0.48 -9.81
C ASP A 281 -43.27 1.96 -9.64
N PHE A 282 -42.90 2.67 -10.71
CA PHE A 282 -43.43 4.00 -11.01
C PHE A 282 -42.96 4.45 -12.39
N THR A 283 -43.94 4.58 -13.28
CA THR A 283 -43.89 5.14 -14.62
C THR A 283 -43.81 6.68 -14.59
N ASP A 284 -42.99 7.22 -15.49
CA ASP A 284 -42.82 8.65 -15.74
C ASP A 284 -44.14 9.34 -16.13
N THR A 285 -44.44 10.47 -15.49
CA THR A 285 -45.30 11.50 -16.10
C THR A 285 -44.75 12.91 -15.89
N LYS A 286 -44.85 13.70 -16.96
CA LYS A 286 -44.30 15.05 -17.20
C LYS A 286 -45.05 16.16 -16.45
N SER A 287 -44.35 17.26 -16.18
CA SER A 287 -44.67 18.69 -16.47
C SER A 287 -43.86 19.55 -15.48
N GLY A 288 -43.28 20.70 -15.85
CA GLY A 288 -43.89 21.95 -16.29
C GLY A 288 -43.05 23.10 -15.68
N LYS A 289 -43.04 24.27 -16.34
CA LYS A 289 -42.16 25.42 -16.06
C LYS A 289 -42.53 26.20 -14.78
N GLU A 290 -41.49 26.89 -14.25
CA GLU A 290 -41.43 28.28 -13.77
C GLU A 290 -41.26 28.63 -12.26
N LYS A 291 -40.23 29.49 -12.06
CA LYS A 291 -40.00 30.58 -11.07
C LYS A 291 -39.21 30.32 -9.77
N GLU A 292 -38.13 31.10 -9.64
CA GLU A 292 -37.23 31.29 -8.49
C GLU A 292 -37.99 31.57 -7.19
N LYS A 293 -37.65 30.84 -6.11
CA LYS A 293 -38.14 31.09 -4.75
C LYS A 293 -37.08 30.76 -3.69
N ASN A 294 -37.10 31.56 -2.62
CA ASN A 294 -36.28 31.43 -1.42
C ASN A 294 -36.35 30.01 -0.79
N ILE A 295 -35.22 29.54 -0.25
CA ILE A 295 -34.98 28.21 0.36
C ILE A 295 -36.01 27.79 1.44
N LYS A 296 -36.77 28.75 2.02
CA LYS A 296 -37.79 28.45 3.03
C LYS A 296 -39.12 27.93 2.46
N ASP A 297 -39.43 28.16 1.18
CA ASP A 297 -40.72 27.79 0.59
C ASP A 297 -40.69 26.44 -0.16
N SER A 298 -39.52 25.80 -0.30
CA SER A 298 -39.34 24.54 -1.05
C SER A 298 -39.31 23.28 -0.18
N VAL A 299 -39.36 23.41 1.15
CA VAL A 299 -39.30 22.26 2.08
C VAL A 299 -40.71 21.79 2.41
N CYS A 300 -41.20 20.80 1.67
CA CYS A 300 -42.50 20.19 1.92
C CYS A 300 -42.35 19.02 2.89
N THR A 301 -42.50 19.24 4.21
CA THR A 301 -42.61 18.12 5.15
C THR A 301 -43.64 18.40 6.24
N GLY A 302 -44.75 17.64 6.25
CA GLY A 302 -45.78 17.69 7.29
C GLY A 302 -45.35 17.12 8.65
N TYR A 303 -44.06 17.09 8.96
CA TYR A 303 -43.50 16.57 10.22
C TYR A 303 -42.88 17.70 11.04
N SER A 304 -43.19 17.76 12.34
CA SER A 304 -42.53 18.70 13.25
C SER A 304 -41.09 18.27 13.55
N SER A 305 -40.24 19.23 13.92
CA SER A 305 -38.85 18.96 14.32
C SER A 305 -38.74 17.95 15.47
N GLU A 306 -39.66 18.02 16.44
CA GLU A 306 -39.72 17.10 17.57
C GLU A 306 -40.05 15.67 17.12
N LEU A 307 -40.99 15.54 16.17
CA LEU A 307 -41.35 14.23 15.61
C LEU A 307 -40.21 13.62 14.81
N ILE A 308 -39.49 14.42 14.02
CA ILE A 308 -38.31 13.97 13.26
C ILE A 308 -37.23 13.47 14.23
N LEU A 309 -36.85 14.27 15.21
CA LEU A 309 -35.82 13.93 16.19
C LEU A 309 -36.20 12.69 17.03
N SER A 310 -37.47 12.59 17.43
CA SER A 310 -37.96 11.42 18.18
C SER A 310 -37.92 10.14 17.34
N ARG A 311 -38.29 10.18 16.05
CA ARG A 311 -38.18 9.03 15.14
C ARG A 311 -36.74 8.62 14.90
N ILE A 312 -35.83 9.57 14.67
CA ILE A 312 -34.39 9.29 14.52
C ILE A 312 -33.85 8.59 15.78
N LYS A 313 -34.24 9.05 16.97
CA LYS A 313 -33.82 8.46 18.24
C LYS A 313 -34.43 7.07 18.47
N ALA A 314 -35.74 6.93 18.28
CA ALA A 314 -36.48 5.69 18.53
C ALA A 314 -36.06 4.55 17.57
N ASN A 315 -35.75 4.89 16.33
CA ASN A 315 -35.27 3.94 15.32
C ASN A 315 -33.74 3.73 15.35
N GLU A 316 -33.05 4.32 16.33
CA GLU A 316 -31.63 4.14 16.61
C GLU A 316 -30.71 4.46 15.42
N VAL A 317 -31.00 5.51 14.66
CA VAL A 317 -30.18 5.87 13.49
C VAL A 317 -28.73 6.20 13.92
N TYR A 318 -27.78 5.55 13.26
CA TYR A 318 -26.35 5.68 13.53
C TYR A 318 -25.56 5.93 12.24
N GLY A 319 -24.34 6.44 12.38
CA GLY A 319 -23.45 6.76 11.26
C GLY A 319 -22.96 5.52 10.53
N MET A 320 -23.34 5.41 9.25
CA MET A 320 -23.04 4.26 8.38
C MET A 320 -21.60 4.26 7.81
N GLY A 321 -20.86 5.36 7.92
CA GLY A 321 -19.47 5.48 7.44
C GLY A 321 -18.40 4.71 8.24
N GLY A 322 -18.78 3.82 9.15
CA GLY A 322 -17.87 2.90 9.87
C GLY A 322 -17.68 3.18 11.37
N ALA A 323 -17.98 4.38 11.87
CA ALA A 323 -17.80 4.72 13.30
C ALA A 323 -19.04 4.45 14.17
N ALA A 324 -20.19 4.12 13.57
CA ALA A 324 -21.44 3.77 14.25
C ALA A 324 -21.95 4.76 15.33
N PHE A 325 -21.56 6.04 15.23
CA PHE A 325 -21.94 7.07 16.19
C PHE A 325 -23.41 7.46 16.04
N SER A 326 -24.09 7.82 17.15
CA SER A 326 -25.51 8.20 17.13
C SER A 326 -25.76 9.46 16.28
N THR A 327 -26.60 9.34 15.25
CA THR A 327 -26.97 10.47 14.39
C THR A 327 -27.78 11.50 15.17
N TYR A 328 -28.67 11.05 16.06
CA TYR A 328 -29.41 11.93 16.98
C TYR A 328 -28.47 12.81 17.81
N GLN A 329 -27.43 12.23 18.42
CA GLN A 329 -26.48 13.01 19.23
C GLN A 329 -25.70 14.02 18.39
N LYS A 330 -25.32 13.70 17.13
CA LYS A 330 -24.69 14.69 16.23
C LYS A 330 -25.61 15.86 15.96
N ILE A 331 -26.87 15.60 15.60
CA ILE A 331 -27.87 16.64 15.28
C ILE A 331 -28.10 17.53 16.51
N ILE A 332 -28.33 16.94 17.69
CA ILE A 332 -28.51 17.70 18.94
C ILE A 332 -27.28 18.56 19.26
N SER A 333 -26.07 18.02 19.08
CA SER A 333 -24.83 18.78 19.32
C SER A 333 -24.72 20.01 18.41
N VAL A 334 -25.17 19.92 17.15
CA VAL A 334 -25.21 21.05 16.22
C VAL A 334 -26.30 22.04 16.61
N ILE A 335 -27.48 21.56 17.03
CA ILE A 335 -28.56 22.42 17.55
C ILE A 335 -28.05 23.25 18.74
N GLN A 336 -27.37 22.62 19.68
CA GLN A 336 -26.84 23.21 20.91
C GLN A 336 -25.52 23.99 20.72
N SER A 337 -24.91 23.94 19.54
CA SER A 337 -23.68 24.68 19.28
C SER A 337 -23.91 26.18 19.44
N LYS A 338 -22.91 26.89 19.98
CA LYS A 338 -23.01 28.34 20.28
C LYS A 338 -23.01 29.21 19.02
N THR A 339 -22.67 28.65 17.87
CA THR A 339 -22.61 29.37 16.61
C THR A 339 -23.99 29.42 15.94
N ASN A 340 -24.32 30.58 15.38
CA ASN A 340 -25.49 30.74 14.51
C ASN A 340 -25.20 30.28 13.09
N GLU A 341 -23.93 30.24 12.68
CA GLU A 341 -23.50 29.76 11.38
C GLU A 341 -23.39 28.23 11.43
N LYS A 342 -24.31 27.56 10.73
CA LYS A 342 -24.41 26.10 10.69
C LYS A 342 -24.26 25.62 9.26
N TYR A 343 -23.50 24.53 9.08
CA TYR A 343 -23.17 23.97 7.77
C TYR A 343 -23.47 22.48 7.73
N MET A 344 -23.96 21.98 6.59
CA MET A 344 -24.15 20.55 6.37
C MET A 344 -23.28 20.05 5.22
N ILE A 345 -22.55 18.95 5.45
CA ILE A 345 -21.75 18.26 4.44
C ILE A 345 -22.23 16.81 4.34
N ILE A 346 -22.73 16.44 3.16
CA ILE A 346 -23.00 15.05 2.77
C ILE A 346 -21.71 14.45 2.21
N ASN A 347 -21.17 13.46 2.89
CA ASN A 347 -19.98 12.73 2.46
C ASN A 347 -20.38 11.58 1.54
N GLY A 348 -20.21 11.80 0.23
CA GLY A 348 -20.36 10.83 -0.85
C GLY A 348 -19.05 10.49 -1.56
N VAL A 349 -17.90 10.77 -0.94
CA VAL A 349 -16.58 10.62 -1.58
C VAL A 349 -16.18 9.15 -1.73
N GLU A 350 -16.58 8.28 -0.79
CA GLU A 350 -16.26 6.84 -0.83
C GLU A 350 -14.79 6.56 -1.20
N CYS A 351 -13.86 7.04 -0.35
CA CYS A 351 -12.44 7.11 -0.72
C CYS A 351 -11.68 5.78 -0.69
N ASP A 352 -12.17 4.76 0.03
CA ASP A 352 -11.49 3.47 0.18
C ASP A 352 -11.54 2.68 -1.14
N PRO A 353 -10.41 2.13 -1.61
CA PRO A 353 -10.35 1.43 -2.90
C PRO A 353 -11.30 0.22 -2.95
N GLY A 354 -12.14 0.20 -3.98
CA GLY A 354 -13.05 -0.91 -4.25
C GLY A 354 -14.42 -0.79 -3.57
N LEU A 355 -14.67 0.24 -2.74
CA LEU A 355 -16.01 0.58 -2.30
C LEU A 355 -16.79 1.28 -3.42
N VAL A 356 -18.06 0.89 -3.61
CA VAL A 356 -18.95 1.44 -4.64
C VAL A 356 -20.41 1.61 -4.18
N HIS A 357 -20.71 1.34 -2.91
CA HIS A 357 -22.09 1.35 -2.40
C HIS A 357 -22.61 2.77 -2.18
N ASP A 358 -21.82 3.69 -1.64
CA ASP A 358 -22.24 5.09 -1.51
C ASP A 358 -22.52 5.70 -2.89
N PHE A 359 -21.66 5.42 -3.87
CA PHE A 359 -21.86 5.83 -5.25
C PHE A 359 -23.16 5.27 -5.85
N TYR A 360 -23.46 3.99 -5.60
CA TYR A 360 -24.70 3.35 -6.02
C TYR A 360 -25.92 4.04 -5.40
N LEU A 361 -25.89 4.32 -4.10
CA LEU A 361 -26.98 4.95 -3.35
C LEU A 361 -27.28 6.36 -3.85
N LEU A 362 -26.25 7.17 -4.10
CA LEU A 362 -26.40 8.53 -4.61
C LEU A 362 -27.10 8.58 -5.98
N ARG A 363 -27.04 7.51 -6.77
CA ARG A 363 -27.69 7.41 -8.09
C ARG A 363 -29.08 6.77 -8.05
N HIS A 364 -29.26 5.72 -7.25
CA HIS A 364 -30.49 4.92 -7.27
C HIS A 364 -31.47 5.25 -6.15
N HIS A 365 -31.01 5.92 -5.08
CA HIS A 365 -31.83 6.37 -3.96
C HIS A 365 -31.74 7.89 -3.76
N ASN A 366 -31.54 8.63 -4.85
CA ASN A 366 -31.34 10.09 -4.81
C ASN A 366 -32.55 10.81 -4.21
N LYS A 367 -33.78 10.40 -4.57
CA LYS A 367 -35.03 11.01 -4.09
C LYS A 367 -35.17 10.85 -2.58
N GLU A 368 -34.92 9.67 -2.05
CA GLU A 368 -34.98 9.35 -0.63
C GLU A 368 -33.87 10.07 0.15
N ILE A 369 -32.66 10.17 -0.42
CA ILE A 369 -31.57 10.95 0.18
C ILE A 369 -31.95 12.43 0.26
N ILE A 370 -32.53 13.01 -0.81
CA ILE A 370 -33.01 14.41 -0.81
C ILE A 370 -34.06 14.62 0.28
N GLN A 371 -35.06 13.74 0.40
CA GLN A 371 -36.06 13.84 1.46
C GLN A 371 -35.45 13.69 2.86
N GLY A 372 -34.43 12.84 3.01
CA GLY A 372 -33.64 12.74 4.24
C GLY A 372 -32.91 14.05 4.57
N ILE A 373 -32.37 14.76 3.57
CA ILE A 373 -31.78 16.09 3.74
C ILE A 373 -32.86 17.09 4.19
N ASP A 374 -34.03 17.09 3.54
CA ASP A 374 -35.15 17.98 3.89
C ASP A 374 -35.60 17.80 5.35
N PHE A 375 -35.69 16.57 5.85
CA PHE A 375 -36.01 16.34 7.26
C PHE A 375 -34.97 16.94 8.22
N ILE A 376 -33.69 16.89 7.87
CA ILE A 376 -32.63 17.45 8.71
C ILE A 376 -32.66 18.98 8.64
N LEU A 377 -32.94 19.56 7.46
CA LEU A 377 -33.12 21.01 7.27
C LEU A 377 -34.31 21.56 8.08
N SER A 378 -35.38 20.78 8.24
CA SER A 378 -36.51 21.15 9.11
C SER A 378 -36.09 21.26 10.59
N CYS A 379 -35.09 20.50 11.03
CA CYS A 379 -34.58 20.54 12.42
C CYS A 379 -33.52 21.61 12.66
N ILE A 380 -32.70 21.93 11.64
CA ILE A 380 -31.57 22.85 11.77
C ILE A 380 -31.56 23.82 10.58
N PRO A 381 -31.61 25.14 10.81
CA PRO A 381 -31.44 26.12 9.75
C PRO A 381 -29.97 26.21 9.34
N PHE A 382 -29.56 25.43 8.34
CA PHE A 382 -28.22 25.52 7.77
C PHE A 382 -28.09 26.73 6.82
N MET A 383 -26.92 27.38 6.82
CA MET A 383 -26.60 28.44 5.86
C MET A 383 -26.36 27.87 4.46
N THR A 384 -25.61 26.76 4.40
CA THR A 384 -25.31 26.06 3.15
C THR A 384 -25.29 24.55 3.37
N VAL A 385 -25.68 23.82 2.32
CA VAL A 385 -25.68 22.37 2.26
C VAL A 385 -24.79 21.93 1.10
N HIS A 386 -23.86 21.02 1.37
CA HIS A 386 -22.83 20.61 0.43
C HIS A 386 -22.83 19.10 0.23
N LEU A 387 -22.84 18.64 -1.02
CA LEU A 387 -22.62 17.24 -1.38
C LEU A 387 -21.20 17.06 -1.89
N ALA A 388 -20.35 16.37 -1.14
CA ALA A 388 -18.97 16.08 -1.51
C ALA A 388 -18.87 14.71 -2.20
N VAL A 389 -18.50 14.68 -3.49
CA VAL A 389 -18.42 13.46 -4.31
C VAL A 389 -17.13 13.41 -5.13
N LYS A 390 -16.66 12.20 -5.46
CA LYS A 390 -15.51 12.04 -6.40
C LYS A 390 -15.87 12.36 -7.84
N ASP A 391 -17.06 11.96 -8.23
CA ASP A 391 -17.60 12.13 -9.58
C ASP A 391 -19.02 12.66 -9.49
N VAL A 392 -19.26 13.78 -10.16
CA VAL A 392 -20.57 14.43 -10.20
C VAL A 392 -21.53 13.65 -11.09
N GLY A 393 -21.03 13.02 -12.18
CA GLY A 393 -21.87 12.33 -13.16
C GLY A 393 -23.13 13.13 -13.54
N ASN A 394 -24.28 12.44 -13.57
CA ASN A 394 -25.61 13.02 -13.78
C ASN A 394 -26.41 13.08 -12.46
N LEU A 395 -25.78 13.46 -11.35
CA LEU A 395 -26.49 13.61 -10.07
C LEU A 395 -27.40 14.84 -10.11
N GLU A 396 -28.70 14.63 -10.02
CA GLU A 396 -29.71 15.69 -9.90
C GLU A 396 -30.04 15.93 -8.42
N TYR A 397 -29.69 17.11 -7.92
CA TYR A 397 -30.02 17.57 -6.56
C TYR A 397 -30.67 18.96 -6.62
N PRO A 398 -31.47 19.34 -5.60
CA PRO A 398 -32.06 20.68 -5.53
C PRO A 398 -31.00 21.79 -5.52
N GLU A 399 -31.34 22.97 -6.01
CA GLU A 399 -30.41 24.12 -6.11
C GLU A 399 -29.77 24.52 -4.77
N TYR A 400 -30.44 24.27 -3.65
CA TYR A 400 -29.90 24.57 -2.31
C TYR A 400 -28.75 23.62 -1.91
N VAL A 401 -28.53 22.50 -2.62
CA VAL A 401 -27.43 21.57 -2.39
C VAL A 401 -26.31 21.86 -3.37
N GLN A 402 -25.19 22.37 -2.87
CA GLN A 402 -24.01 22.64 -3.67
C GLN A 402 -23.19 21.36 -3.84
N ILE A 403 -22.97 20.91 -5.07
CA ILE A 403 -22.16 19.71 -5.34
C ILE A 403 -20.68 20.09 -5.47
N HIS A 404 -19.83 19.47 -4.67
CA HIS A 404 -18.39 19.68 -4.62
C HIS A 404 -17.66 18.43 -5.12
N LYS A 405 -16.84 18.61 -6.17
CA LYS A 405 -15.99 17.55 -6.69
C LYS A 405 -14.70 17.45 -5.89
N ILE A 406 -14.51 16.32 -5.22
CA ILE A 406 -13.35 16.05 -4.35
C ILE A 406 -12.27 15.26 -5.11
N PRO A 407 -10.97 15.61 -4.96
CA PRO A 407 -9.89 14.86 -5.59
C PRO A 407 -9.84 13.37 -5.15
N ASP A 408 -9.55 12.49 -6.10
CA ASP A 408 -9.51 11.04 -5.88
C ASP A 408 -8.18 10.59 -5.24
N PHE A 409 -8.10 10.65 -3.91
CA PHE A 409 -7.02 10.08 -3.12
C PHE A 409 -7.53 9.54 -1.78
N TYR A 410 -6.70 8.77 -1.08
CA TYR A 410 -7.03 8.25 0.24
C TYR A 410 -6.23 8.96 1.35
N PRO A 411 -6.86 9.39 2.47
CA PRO A 411 -8.30 9.38 2.76
C PRO A 411 -8.98 10.73 2.47
N ALA A 412 -9.43 10.97 1.23
CA ALA A 412 -10.18 12.19 0.89
C ALA A 412 -11.56 12.27 1.57
N GLY A 413 -12.12 11.14 2.04
CA GLY A 413 -13.39 11.12 2.76
C GLY A 413 -13.28 11.43 4.26
N ALA A 414 -12.10 11.80 4.77
CA ALA A 414 -11.92 12.11 6.19
C ALA A 414 -12.67 13.41 6.55
N GLU A 415 -13.47 13.37 7.61
CA GLU A 415 -14.38 14.48 8.02
C GLU A 415 -13.68 15.84 8.06
N ARG A 416 -12.48 15.92 8.65
CA ARG A 416 -11.70 17.17 8.73
C ARG A 416 -11.19 17.66 7.38
N PHE A 417 -10.79 16.74 6.51
CA PHE A 417 -10.34 17.12 5.17
C PHE A 417 -11.51 17.69 4.38
N LEU A 418 -12.69 17.08 4.45
CA LEU A 418 -13.89 17.57 3.77
C LEU A 418 -14.30 18.97 4.26
N ILE A 419 -14.23 19.21 5.57
CA ILE A 419 -14.53 20.54 6.13
C ILE A 419 -13.55 21.59 5.59
N GLN A 420 -12.26 21.26 5.56
CA GLN A 420 -11.24 22.16 5.01
C GLN A 420 -11.44 22.41 3.51
N GLU A 421 -11.73 21.37 2.73
CA GLU A 421 -11.87 21.47 1.27
C GLU A 421 -13.14 22.23 0.87
N VAL A 422 -14.26 21.93 1.53
CA VAL A 422 -15.59 22.46 1.16
C VAL A 422 -15.85 23.83 1.79
N LEU A 423 -15.47 24.02 3.06
CA LEU A 423 -15.78 25.24 3.82
C LEU A 423 -14.56 26.15 4.02
N SER A 424 -13.35 25.72 3.63
CA SER A 424 -12.09 26.44 3.94
C SER A 424 -11.87 26.69 5.44
N GLN A 425 -12.48 25.87 6.30
CA GLN A 425 -12.39 25.97 7.76
C GLN A 425 -11.47 24.88 8.34
N ASN A 426 -10.70 25.22 9.38
CA ASN A 426 -9.82 24.28 10.08
C ASN A 426 -10.39 23.97 11.47
N ILE A 427 -10.70 22.70 11.73
CA ILE A 427 -11.17 22.22 13.04
C ILE A 427 -10.02 21.63 13.84
N ALA A 428 -9.86 22.06 15.09
CA ALA A 428 -8.84 21.54 15.99
C ALA A 428 -9.00 20.03 16.23
N TYR A 429 -7.90 19.32 16.53
CA TYR A 429 -7.93 17.86 16.65
C TYR A 429 -8.81 17.36 17.82
N ASN A 430 -8.91 18.14 18.89
CA ASN A 430 -9.71 17.83 20.08
C ASN A 430 -11.15 18.37 19.99
N GLN A 431 -11.48 19.13 18.95
CA GLN A 431 -12.81 19.70 18.76
C GLN A 431 -13.64 18.82 17.82
N LYS A 432 -14.91 18.62 18.17
CA LYS A 432 -15.85 17.91 17.29
C LYS A 432 -16.47 18.89 16.29
N PRO A 433 -16.62 18.53 15.01
CA PRO A 433 -17.28 19.39 14.01
C PRO A 433 -18.66 19.88 14.45
N ALA A 434 -19.44 19.00 15.10
CA ALA A 434 -20.78 19.32 15.57
C ALA A 434 -20.81 20.47 16.60
N GLU A 435 -19.79 20.58 17.45
CA GLU A 435 -19.65 21.68 18.43
C GLU A 435 -19.37 23.03 17.74
N SER A 436 -18.94 22.99 16.48
CA SER A 436 -18.64 24.15 15.64
C SER A 436 -19.77 24.44 14.64
N GLY A 437 -20.95 23.86 14.83
CA GLY A 437 -22.10 24.06 13.93
C GLY A 437 -22.04 23.26 12.63
N ILE A 438 -21.08 22.34 12.47
CA ILE A 438 -20.87 21.60 11.22
C ILE A 438 -21.38 20.16 11.36
N LEU A 439 -22.36 19.79 10.55
CA LEU A 439 -22.91 18.45 10.47
C LEU A 439 -22.34 17.71 9.26
N VAL A 440 -21.51 16.69 9.49
CA VAL A 440 -21.02 15.79 8.43
C VAL A 440 -21.68 14.42 8.56
N LEU A 441 -22.42 14.01 7.51
CA LEU A 441 -23.13 12.73 7.44
C LEU A 441 -22.77 11.99 6.14
N ASN A 442 -22.59 10.68 6.23
CA ASN A 442 -22.43 9.83 5.04
C ASN A 442 -23.77 9.65 4.31
N ALA A 443 -23.73 9.47 2.98
CA ALA A 443 -24.93 9.34 2.14
C ALA A 443 -25.92 8.27 2.64
N GLN A 444 -25.44 7.08 2.99
CA GLN A 444 -26.28 6.01 3.54
C GLN A 444 -26.88 6.35 4.91
N THR A 445 -26.22 7.19 5.71
CA THR A 445 -26.77 7.67 6.99
C THR A 445 -27.99 8.55 6.77
N ILE A 446 -27.99 9.35 5.71
CA ILE A 446 -29.13 10.22 5.34
C ILE A 446 -30.28 9.38 4.81
N LEU A 447 -30.00 8.35 4.01
CA LEU A 447 -31.01 7.38 3.61
C LEU A 447 -31.69 6.72 4.83
N SER A 448 -30.92 6.35 5.84
CA SER A 448 -31.47 5.83 7.11
C SER A 448 -32.29 6.86 7.88
N VAL A 449 -32.00 8.17 7.77
CA VAL A 449 -32.85 9.22 8.34
C VAL A 449 -34.20 9.23 7.63
N TYR A 450 -34.22 9.14 6.29
CA TYR A 450 -35.45 9.02 5.54
C TYR A 450 -36.26 7.79 5.97
N GLU A 451 -35.66 6.59 6.02
CA GLU A 451 -36.35 5.37 6.43
C GLU A 451 -36.93 5.47 7.85
N ALA A 452 -36.17 6.05 8.79
CA ALA A 452 -36.62 6.24 10.15
C ALA A 452 -37.76 7.27 10.27
N VAL A 453 -37.73 8.34 9.48
CA VAL A 453 -38.70 9.43 9.60
C VAL A 453 -39.94 9.18 8.75
N ALA A 454 -39.79 8.85 7.47
CA ALA A 454 -40.93 8.63 6.57
C ALA A 454 -41.61 7.29 6.83
N LEU A 455 -40.82 6.22 7.01
CA LEU A 455 -41.32 4.85 7.12
C LEU A 455 -41.45 4.35 8.57
N ASN A 456 -40.97 5.12 9.54
CA ASN A 456 -40.87 4.71 10.95
C ASN A 456 -40.18 3.34 11.12
N LYS A 457 -39.14 3.09 10.32
CA LYS A 457 -38.44 1.82 10.24
C LYS A 457 -37.19 1.82 11.11
N LYS A 458 -37.04 0.80 11.96
CA LYS A 458 -35.81 0.57 12.73
C LYS A 458 -34.67 0.13 11.81
N ILE A 459 -33.49 0.69 12.00
CA ILE A 459 -32.32 0.41 11.16
C ILE A 459 -31.74 -0.97 11.50
N GLN A 460 -32.10 -1.97 10.71
CA GLN A 460 -31.63 -3.36 10.83
C GLN A 460 -30.84 -3.84 9.61
N THR A 461 -30.81 -3.03 8.55
CA THR A 461 -30.18 -3.36 7.28
C THR A 461 -29.11 -2.34 6.94
N ARG A 462 -28.21 -2.72 6.04
CA ARG A 462 -27.18 -1.84 5.49
C ARG A 462 -26.82 -2.27 4.09
N PHE A 463 -26.43 -1.30 3.26
CA PHE A 463 -25.71 -1.55 2.03
C PHE A 463 -24.22 -1.70 2.35
N LEU A 464 -23.55 -2.60 1.64
CA LEU A 464 -22.11 -2.76 1.67
C LEU A 464 -21.61 -3.20 0.29
N THR A 465 -20.30 -3.12 0.07
CA THR A 465 -19.68 -3.64 -1.15
C THR A 465 -19.12 -5.04 -0.92
N VAL A 466 -19.48 -6.00 -1.78
CA VAL A 466 -18.88 -7.34 -1.84
C VAL A 466 -18.02 -7.45 -3.10
N ALA A 467 -16.73 -7.76 -2.95
CA ALA A 467 -15.77 -7.75 -4.06
C ALA A 467 -15.03 -9.09 -4.23
N ASN A 468 -14.76 -9.45 -5.49
CA ASN A 468 -13.80 -10.50 -5.83
C ASN A 468 -12.52 -9.85 -6.34
N LEU A 469 -11.46 -9.95 -5.53
CA LEU A 469 -10.18 -9.26 -5.79
C LEU A 469 -9.40 -9.91 -6.95
N LYS A 470 -9.65 -11.18 -7.25
CA LYS A 470 -8.99 -11.93 -8.32
C LYS A 470 -9.60 -11.59 -9.68
N GLU A 471 -10.91 -11.45 -9.73
CA GLU A 471 -11.67 -11.13 -10.94
C GLU A 471 -11.84 -9.63 -11.19
N ALA A 472 -11.50 -8.79 -10.20
CA ALA A 472 -11.72 -7.34 -10.23
C ALA A 472 -13.20 -6.97 -10.45
N SER A 473 -14.10 -7.72 -9.81
CA SER A 473 -15.54 -7.49 -9.83
C SER A 473 -16.03 -7.11 -8.43
N ALA A 474 -17.10 -6.32 -8.36
CA ALA A 474 -17.79 -6.02 -7.10
C ALA A 474 -19.29 -5.85 -7.34
N LYS A 475 -20.08 -6.17 -6.32
CA LYS A 475 -21.53 -5.95 -6.26
C LYS A 475 -21.88 -5.17 -5.01
N VAL A 476 -22.93 -4.36 -5.09
CA VAL A 476 -23.55 -3.77 -3.90
C VAL A 476 -24.53 -4.79 -3.33
N VAL A 477 -24.55 -4.94 -2.02
CA VAL A 477 -25.44 -5.90 -1.37
C VAL A 477 -26.11 -5.24 -0.19
N LYS A 478 -27.43 -5.38 -0.11
CA LYS A 478 -28.23 -5.01 1.08
C LYS A 478 -28.32 -6.23 1.99
N VAL A 479 -27.85 -6.08 3.23
CA VAL A 479 -27.75 -7.17 4.21
C VAL A 479 -28.41 -6.78 5.53
N LYS A 480 -28.82 -7.78 6.32
CA LYS A 480 -29.24 -7.60 7.71
C LYS A 480 -28.03 -7.64 8.64
N LEU A 481 -28.05 -6.81 9.69
CA LEU A 481 -27.08 -6.90 10.77
C LEU A 481 -27.17 -8.29 11.44
N GLY A 482 -26.01 -8.86 11.78
CA GLY A 482 -25.92 -10.20 12.38
C GLY A 482 -25.92 -11.36 11.39
N MET A 483 -26.05 -11.12 10.08
CA MET A 483 -25.81 -12.18 9.07
C MET A 483 -24.34 -12.63 9.09
N LYS A 484 -24.08 -13.92 8.82
CA LYS A 484 -22.71 -14.42 8.67
C LYS A 484 -22.08 -13.85 7.40
N VAL A 485 -20.85 -13.33 7.53
CA VAL A 485 -20.05 -12.79 6.41
C VAL A 485 -19.87 -13.84 5.32
N HIS A 486 -19.53 -15.08 5.72
CA HIS A 486 -19.34 -16.20 4.82
C HIS A 486 -20.59 -16.57 4.02
N LYS A 487 -21.78 -16.45 4.63
CA LYS A 487 -23.04 -16.69 3.91
C LYS A 487 -23.28 -15.65 2.82
N VAL A 488 -23.03 -14.38 3.14
CA VAL A 488 -23.23 -13.28 2.18
C VAL A 488 -22.29 -13.40 1.00
N ILE A 489 -21.00 -13.68 1.23
CA ILE A 489 -20.05 -13.77 0.13
C ILE A 489 -20.28 -14.99 -0.75
N GLU A 490 -20.67 -16.13 -0.17
CA GLU A 490 -20.95 -17.35 -0.93
C GLU A 490 -22.15 -17.18 -1.86
N GLU A 491 -23.18 -16.44 -1.44
CA GLU A 491 -24.34 -16.10 -2.27
C GLU A 491 -23.97 -15.20 -3.47
N VAL A 492 -22.99 -14.32 -3.28
CA VAL A 492 -22.57 -13.32 -4.28
C VAL A 492 -21.53 -13.88 -5.25
N PHE A 493 -20.58 -14.65 -4.71
CA PHE A 493 -19.43 -15.27 -5.35
C PHE A 493 -19.22 -16.69 -4.77
N PRO A 494 -19.90 -17.71 -5.32
CA PRO A 494 -19.77 -19.09 -4.85
C PRO A 494 -18.34 -19.64 -4.99
N GLY A 495 -17.93 -20.50 -4.06
CA GLY A 495 -16.57 -21.06 -4.03
C GLY A 495 -15.51 -20.05 -3.59
N SER A 496 -15.89 -19.07 -2.77
CA SER A 496 -14.97 -18.05 -2.28
C SER A 496 -13.89 -18.63 -1.37
N VAL A 497 -12.65 -18.15 -1.50
CA VAL A 497 -11.50 -18.60 -0.71
C VAL A 497 -10.82 -17.38 -0.09
N ASN A 498 -10.49 -17.48 1.19
CA ASN A 498 -9.98 -16.39 2.04
C ASN A 498 -10.90 -15.16 2.02
N VAL A 499 -11.81 -15.11 2.98
CA VAL A 499 -12.79 -14.05 3.11
C VAL A 499 -12.23 -12.92 3.99
N PHE A 500 -12.40 -11.68 3.55
CA PHE A 500 -12.00 -10.47 4.26
C PHE A 500 -13.19 -9.60 4.56
N VAL A 501 -13.15 -8.91 5.69
CA VAL A 501 -14.23 -8.03 6.13
C VAL A 501 -13.68 -6.79 6.84
N GLY A 502 -14.38 -5.66 6.73
CA GLY A 502 -14.09 -4.45 7.49
C GLY A 502 -14.84 -3.22 6.99
N GLY A 503 -14.46 -2.03 7.47
CA GLY A 503 -15.03 -0.74 7.01
C GLY A 503 -14.60 -0.30 5.61
N GLY A 504 -13.69 -1.04 5.00
CA GLY A 504 -13.07 -0.75 3.71
C GLY A 504 -11.87 -1.69 3.52
N LEU A 505 -11.33 -1.74 2.32
CA LEU A 505 -10.19 -2.57 1.98
C LEU A 505 -8.94 -2.22 2.83
N MET A 506 -8.76 -0.93 3.18
CA MET A 506 -7.60 -0.49 3.97
C MET A 506 -7.64 -0.93 5.44
N GLN A 507 -8.82 -1.34 5.91
CA GLN A 507 -9.12 -1.68 7.30
C GLN A 507 -9.65 -3.12 7.44
N SER A 508 -9.59 -3.91 6.37
CA SER A 508 -10.10 -5.27 6.38
C SER A 508 -9.16 -6.22 7.11
N TYR A 509 -9.73 -7.30 7.61
CA TYR A 509 -9.05 -8.42 8.25
C TYR A 509 -9.66 -9.74 7.74
N LEU A 510 -8.94 -10.84 7.95
CA LEU A 510 -9.42 -12.19 7.63
C LEU A 510 -10.63 -12.52 8.51
N ALA A 511 -11.74 -12.87 7.88
CA ALA A 511 -12.95 -13.29 8.57
C ALA A 511 -12.84 -14.76 8.99
N ASP A 512 -13.15 -15.06 10.24
CA ASP A 512 -13.42 -16.42 10.72
C ASP A 512 -14.83 -16.87 10.27
N GLU A 513 -15.09 -18.19 10.25
CA GLU A 513 -16.37 -18.76 9.79
C GLU A 513 -17.61 -18.14 10.44
N ASP A 514 -17.52 -17.82 11.73
CA ASP A 514 -18.60 -17.26 12.54
C ASP A 514 -18.64 -15.73 12.56
N THR A 515 -17.79 -15.05 11.77
CA THR A 515 -17.78 -13.59 11.73
C THR A 515 -19.14 -13.06 11.26
N LEU A 516 -19.73 -12.18 12.07
CA LEU A 516 -21.04 -11.57 11.81
C LEU A 516 -20.91 -10.14 11.27
N ILE A 517 -21.90 -9.73 10.48
CA ILE A 517 -21.98 -8.36 9.95
C ILE A 517 -22.40 -7.39 11.06
N GLY A 518 -21.44 -6.57 11.49
CA GLY A 518 -21.61 -5.50 12.48
C GLY A 518 -21.96 -4.13 11.88
N LYS A 519 -21.99 -3.11 12.75
CA LYS A 519 -22.27 -1.70 12.38
C LYS A 519 -21.09 -0.99 11.70
N ASP A 520 -19.91 -1.58 11.74
CA ASP A 520 -18.65 -1.10 11.17
C ASP A 520 -18.27 -1.76 9.83
N VAL A 521 -19.04 -2.76 9.38
CA VAL A 521 -18.75 -3.54 8.17
C VAL A 521 -19.32 -2.90 6.89
N ASN A 522 -18.49 -2.26 6.08
CA ASN A 522 -18.87 -1.69 4.77
C ASN A 522 -18.32 -2.48 3.57
N PHE A 523 -17.44 -3.44 3.82
CA PHE A 523 -16.72 -4.16 2.79
C PHE A 523 -16.56 -5.63 3.15
N ILE A 524 -16.82 -6.50 2.17
CA ILE A 524 -16.54 -7.92 2.20
C ILE A 524 -15.78 -8.27 0.91
N ALA A 525 -14.76 -9.12 0.98
CA ALA A 525 -14.04 -9.54 -0.21
C ALA A 525 -13.50 -10.97 -0.17
N THR A 526 -13.30 -11.56 -1.35
CA THR A 526 -12.65 -12.86 -1.56
C THR A 526 -11.42 -12.69 -2.47
N GLY A 527 -10.42 -13.56 -2.30
CA GLY A 527 -9.21 -13.57 -3.13
C GLY A 527 -7.92 -13.58 -2.31
N GLU A 528 -6.84 -13.01 -2.85
CA GLU A 528 -5.58 -12.94 -2.11
C GLU A 528 -5.59 -11.77 -1.12
N PHE A 529 -5.44 -12.06 0.17
CA PHE A 529 -5.22 -10.99 1.15
C PHE A 529 -3.82 -10.40 0.96
N PRO A 530 -3.63 -9.08 1.12
CA PRO A 530 -2.31 -8.59 1.48
C PRO A 530 -1.79 -9.31 2.73
N ASN A 531 -0.79 -10.17 2.55
CA ASN A 531 -0.09 -10.79 3.68
C ASN A 531 0.76 -9.73 4.38
N TYR A 532 0.16 -9.04 5.34
CA TYR A 532 0.90 -8.16 6.23
C TYR A 532 1.72 -9.02 7.18
N LYS A 533 3.04 -9.02 6.99
CA LYS A 533 3.96 -9.72 7.89
C LYS A 533 3.89 -9.07 9.27
N GLU A 534 3.68 -9.88 10.31
CA GLU A 534 3.94 -9.56 11.73
C GLU A 534 5.46 -9.44 12.01
N SER A 535 6.23 -8.94 11.04
CA SER A 535 7.68 -8.79 11.15
C SER A 535 8.04 -7.44 11.78
N PRO A 536 8.97 -7.39 12.75
CA PRO A 536 9.50 -6.13 13.27
C PRO A 536 10.50 -5.46 12.30
N GLN A 537 10.90 -6.10 11.19
CA GLN A 537 11.91 -5.55 10.27
C GLN A 537 11.37 -4.33 9.52
N CYS A 538 11.56 -3.16 10.14
CA CYS A 538 11.33 -1.88 9.53
C CYS A 538 12.44 -1.56 8.53
N LEU A 539 12.08 -1.27 7.27
CA LEU A 539 13.01 -0.72 6.28
C LEU A 539 13.47 0.72 6.61
N ARG A 540 12.93 1.34 7.66
CA ARG A 540 13.25 2.72 8.10
C ARG A 540 13.17 3.76 6.97
N CYS A 541 12.39 3.49 5.92
CA CYS A 541 12.18 4.40 4.79
C CYS A 541 11.32 5.63 5.14
N GLY A 542 10.66 5.60 6.30
CA GLY A 542 9.75 6.65 6.78
C GLY A 542 8.45 6.76 6.00
N ASN A 543 8.15 5.86 5.04
CA ASN A 543 6.98 5.97 4.16
C ASN A 543 5.65 5.94 4.94
N CYS A 544 5.59 5.18 6.04
CA CYS A 544 4.43 5.13 6.92
C CYS A 544 4.13 6.46 7.62
N SER A 545 5.17 7.19 8.03
CA SER A 545 5.05 8.49 8.68
C SER A 545 4.82 9.60 7.65
N LYS A 546 5.47 9.51 6.48
CA LYS A 546 5.29 10.45 5.36
C LYS A 546 3.88 10.43 4.78
N ASN A 547 3.25 9.25 4.66
CA ASN A 547 1.89 9.14 4.13
C ASN A 547 0.83 9.05 5.24
N CYS A 548 1.16 9.42 6.48
CA CYS A 548 0.18 9.46 7.54
C CYS A 548 -0.65 10.74 7.40
N PRO A 549 -1.96 10.66 7.13
CA PRO A 549 -2.81 11.84 6.99
C PRO A 549 -2.92 12.64 8.30
N ALA A 550 -2.71 11.98 9.45
CA ALA A 550 -2.67 12.61 10.77
C ALA A 550 -1.28 13.17 11.15
N GLY A 551 -0.28 13.06 10.28
CA GLY A 551 1.09 13.54 10.53
C GLY A 551 1.84 12.79 11.63
N LEU A 552 1.45 11.55 11.95
CA LEU A 552 2.07 10.77 13.03
C LEU A 552 3.45 10.22 12.65
N LYS A 553 4.34 10.14 13.66
CA LYS A 553 5.63 9.43 13.56
C LYS A 553 5.42 7.92 13.73
N VAL A 554 4.70 7.32 12.78
CA VAL A 554 4.26 5.91 12.82
C VAL A 554 5.42 4.95 12.99
N ASP A 555 6.55 5.21 12.34
CA ASP A 555 7.79 4.43 12.49
C ASP A 555 8.27 4.33 13.94
N LYS A 556 8.23 5.43 14.69
CA LYS A 556 8.62 5.48 16.11
C LYS A 556 7.58 4.83 17.01
N ILE A 557 6.30 5.08 16.74
CA ILE A 557 5.18 4.48 17.48
C ILE A 557 5.30 2.94 17.39
N ALA A 558 5.43 2.42 16.16
CA ALA A 558 5.55 0.98 15.93
C ALA A 558 6.83 0.38 16.53
N ASP A 559 7.96 1.07 16.52
CA ASP A 559 9.21 0.58 17.16
C ASP A 559 9.07 0.45 18.68
N LEU A 560 8.40 1.40 19.34
CA LEU A 560 8.14 1.33 20.77
C LEU A 560 7.16 0.20 21.13
N VAL A 561 6.10 0.03 20.34
CA VAL A 561 5.15 -1.09 20.52
C VAL A 561 5.84 -2.43 20.34
N ASP A 562 6.63 -2.59 19.27
CA ASP A 562 7.37 -3.84 19.00
C ASP A 562 8.34 -4.21 20.11
N ARG A 563 8.96 -3.21 20.74
CA ARG A 563 9.89 -3.40 21.87
C ARG A 563 9.19 -3.52 23.22
N ARG A 564 7.85 -3.47 23.25
CA ARG A 564 7.04 -3.42 24.48
C ARG A 564 7.47 -2.28 25.42
N LYS A 565 7.82 -1.12 24.85
CA LYS A 565 8.22 0.11 25.54
C LYS A 565 7.24 1.26 25.34
N MET A 566 6.01 0.96 24.91
CA MET A 566 4.97 1.96 24.75
C MET A 566 4.31 2.22 26.10
N GLU A 567 4.61 3.38 26.68
CA GLU A 567 4.05 3.85 27.95
C GLU A 567 3.19 5.11 27.70
N ALA A 568 2.27 5.42 28.61
CA ALA A 568 1.38 6.59 28.53
C ALA A 568 2.13 7.90 28.22
N LYS A 569 3.28 8.14 28.86
CA LYS A 569 4.11 9.33 28.64
C LYS A 569 4.59 9.45 27.19
N ASN A 570 5.10 8.35 26.63
CA ASN A 570 5.59 8.31 25.25
C ASN A 570 4.43 8.39 24.25
N ALA A 571 3.31 7.71 24.54
CA ALA A 571 2.11 7.75 23.72
C ALA A 571 1.54 9.18 23.62
N ARG A 572 1.45 9.91 24.74
CA ARG A 572 1.03 11.32 24.78
C ARG A 572 2.00 12.23 24.00
N LYS A 573 3.31 12.05 24.20
CA LYS A 573 4.35 12.81 23.48
C LYS A 573 4.29 12.58 21.96
N LEU A 574 3.96 11.36 21.53
CA LEU A 574 3.80 11.00 20.12
C LEU A 574 2.40 11.31 19.57
N GLN A 575 1.49 11.83 20.40
CA GLN A 575 0.13 12.22 20.05
C GLN A 575 -0.65 11.10 19.36
N VAL A 576 -0.50 9.84 19.81
CA VAL A 576 -1.10 8.65 19.16
C VAL A 576 -2.62 8.74 19.00
N MET A 577 -3.28 9.52 19.87
CA MET A 577 -4.71 9.81 19.78
C MET A 577 -5.08 10.53 18.48
N LYS A 578 -4.12 11.13 17.75
CA LYS A 578 -4.32 11.72 16.42
C LYS A 578 -4.69 10.74 15.31
N CYS A 579 -4.45 9.44 15.54
CA CYS A 579 -4.69 8.42 14.53
C CYS A 579 -6.18 8.28 14.24
N ILE A 580 -6.56 8.38 12.96
CA ILE A 580 -7.92 8.18 12.45
C ILE A 580 -8.18 6.73 11.99
N SER A 581 -7.31 5.78 12.35
CA SER A 581 -7.43 4.34 12.03
C SER A 581 -7.56 3.97 10.53
N CYS A 582 -7.12 4.85 9.63
CA CYS A 582 -7.25 4.69 8.17
C CYS A 582 -6.38 3.61 7.48
N GLY A 583 -5.52 2.87 8.17
CA GLY A 583 -4.71 1.82 7.52
C GLY A 583 -3.60 2.28 6.54
N SER A 584 -3.49 3.56 6.17
CA SER A 584 -2.52 4.05 5.16
C SER A 584 -1.07 3.70 5.46
N CYS A 585 -0.71 3.61 6.75
CA CYS A 585 0.64 3.23 7.16
C CYS A 585 0.99 1.77 6.86
N SER A 586 0.04 0.83 7.04
CA SER A 586 0.23 -0.58 6.68
C SER A 586 0.34 -0.73 5.16
N TYR A 587 -0.58 -0.12 4.42
CA TYR A 587 -0.55 -0.10 2.94
C TYR A 587 0.78 0.43 2.38
N SER A 588 1.24 1.55 2.94
CA SER A 588 2.46 2.22 2.46
C SER A 588 3.74 1.54 2.98
N CYS A 589 3.65 0.55 3.86
CA CYS A 589 4.82 -0.13 4.41
C CYS A 589 5.49 -0.99 3.35
N LEU A 590 6.72 -0.62 2.96
CA LEU A 590 7.52 -1.40 2.01
C LEU A 590 7.94 -2.76 2.57
N ALA A 591 7.99 -2.89 3.89
CA ALA A 591 8.27 -4.15 4.58
C ALA A 591 7.02 -5.03 4.75
N GLY A 592 5.84 -4.55 4.33
CA GLY A 592 4.56 -5.26 4.52
C GLY A 592 4.13 -5.39 5.99
N ARG A 593 4.57 -4.51 6.88
CA ARG A 593 4.23 -4.58 8.31
C ARG A 593 2.79 -4.10 8.54
N ASN A 594 2.06 -4.76 9.43
CA ASN A 594 0.78 -4.27 9.96
C ASN A 594 1.05 -3.13 10.98
N LEU A 595 1.22 -1.91 10.48
CA LEU A 595 1.54 -0.74 11.30
C LEU A 595 0.29 -0.09 11.91
N SER A 596 -0.86 -0.20 11.25
CA SER A 596 -2.13 0.34 11.73
C SER A 596 -2.53 -0.28 13.05
N SER A 597 -2.50 -1.62 13.16
CA SER A 597 -2.79 -2.32 14.41
C SER A 597 -1.84 -1.91 15.53
N LYS A 598 -0.55 -1.68 15.23
CA LYS A 598 0.43 -1.19 16.22
C LYS A 598 0.12 0.22 16.71
N VAL A 599 -0.29 1.12 15.82
CA VAL A 599 -0.69 2.49 16.22
C VAL A 599 -1.98 2.46 17.02
N VAL A 600 -2.93 1.59 16.68
CA VAL A 600 -4.17 1.40 17.45
C VAL A 600 -3.85 0.87 18.85
N ALA A 601 -3.04 -0.18 18.98
CA ALA A 601 -2.59 -0.71 20.28
C ALA A 601 -1.86 0.36 21.11
N ALA A 602 -1.11 1.27 20.47
CA ALA A 602 -0.46 2.37 21.19
C ALA A 602 -1.45 3.35 21.83
N LYS A 603 -2.70 3.45 21.36
CA LYS A 603 -3.73 4.27 21.99
C LYS A 603 -4.17 3.71 23.33
N GLU A 604 -4.20 2.40 23.48
CA GLU A 604 -4.60 1.71 24.71
C GLU A 604 -3.69 2.07 25.88
N ALA A 605 -2.40 2.33 25.61
CA ALA A 605 -1.44 2.78 26.61
C ALA A 605 -1.74 4.15 27.24
N ILE A 606 -2.72 4.92 26.72
CA ILE A 606 -3.20 6.18 27.32
C ILE A 606 -4.52 5.98 28.08
N GLN A 607 -5.28 4.93 27.72
CA GLN A 607 -6.59 4.63 28.29
C GLN A 607 -6.50 3.89 29.64
N VAL A 608 -5.31 3.37 29.96
CA VAL A 608 -4.89 2.95 31.30
C VAL A 608 -4.15 4.10 31.97
#